data_AF-A0A1V5NQH3-F1
#
_entry.id   AF-A0A1V5NQH3-F1
#
_cell.length_a   1.000
_cell.length_b   1.000
_cell.length_c   1.000
_cell.angle_alpha   90.00
_cell.angle_beta   90.00
_cell.angle_gamma   90.00
#
_symmetry.space_group_name_H-M   'P 1'
#
loop_
_entity.id
_entity.type
_entity.pdbx_description
1 polymer ?
#
loop_
_entity_poly.entity_id
_entity_poly.type
_entity_poly.pdbx_seq_one_letter_code
_entity_poly.pdbx_strand_id
1 'polypeptide(L)'
;MRVIQAKYYYPNNSMIVVAGDVNHDDIFSKAKELFADWKPSDFNIFEKYPIPEFSPLKESTSFITENANAKTPIIMASLHGPDTRNDIPATYAADVFSYILSQKSSRFQKEMVDAGLAFQAQVGYQTCKYVGPIQIFLVPNPAKVQEAYAKLKEHMSLWNTDDYFTDEQLETAKNMLAIEQTKDRESTSSYVHSVTYWWASASIDYYTTYIDNLKKVSREDIKNYVNKYIINKPMVTGLLLSPEMKTQMGITDASSYLK
;
A
#
# COMPACT_ATOMS: atom_id res chain seq x y z
N MET A 1 3.69 2.60 26.14
CA MET A 1 2.45 1.82 25.92
C MET A 1 1.25 2.29 26.76
N ARG A 2 1.36 2.54 28.07
CA ARG A 2 0.21 2.96 28.93
C ARG A 2 -0.55 4.20 28.46
N VAL A 3 0.13 5.17 27.82
CA VAL A 3 -0.52 6.39 27.29
C VAL A 3 -1.50 6.07 26.16
N ILE A 4 -1.12 5.21 25.22
CA ILE A 4 -2.01 4.81 24.11
C ILE A 4 -3.19 4.00 24.63
N GLN A 5 -2.93 3.09 25.57
CA GLN A 5 -3.97 2.34 26.26
C GLN A 5 -5.01 3.27 26.90
N ALA A 6 -4.58 4.22 27.74
CA ALA A 6 -5.48 5.14 28.42
C ALA A 6 -6.28 6.06 27.46
N LYS A 7 -5.72 6.36 26.29
CA LYS A 7 -6.38 7.22 25.30
C LYS A 7 -7.41 6.49 24.44
N TYR A 8 -7.14 5.24 24.05
CA TYR A 8 -7.88 4.60 22.96
C TYR A 8 -8.51 3.25 23.30
N TYR A 9 -8.17 2.61 24.43
CA TYR A 9 -8.63 1.25 24.73
C TYR A 9 -9.93 1.30 25.53
N TYR A 10 -11.04 1.44 24.80
CA TYR A 10 -12.40 1.43 25.35
C TYR A 10 -13.28 0.45 24.55
N PRO A 11 -14.33 -0.14 25.16
CA PRO A 11 -15.27 -1.03 24.47
C PRO A 11 -15.88 -0.42 23.20
N ASN A 12 -16.21 0.88 23.23
CA ASN A 12 -16.77 1.62 22.10
C ASN A 12 -15.73 2.02 21.03
N ASN A 13 -14.47 1.57 21.17
CA ASN A 13 -13.41 1.65 20.16
C ASN A 13 -12.67 0.31 20.05
N SER A 14 -13.38 -0.80 20.26
CA SER A 14 -12.83 -2.14 20.20
C SER A 14 -13.79 -3.08 19.48
N MET A 15 -13.25 -4.13 18.87
CA MET A 15 -14.03 -5.16 18.20
C MET A 15 -13.46 -6.53 18.54
N ILE A 16 -14.34 -7.47 18.88
CA ILE A 16 -14.01 -8.89 19.05
C ILE A 16 -14.64 -9.63 17.87
N VAL A 17 -13.82 -10.40 17.15
CA VAL A 17 -14.26 -11.22 16.03
C VAL A 17 -13.90 -12.66 16.35
N VAL A 18 -14.89 -13.54 16.29
CA VAL A 18 -14.73 -14.99 16.51
C VAL A 18 -15.28 -15.68 15.27
N ALA A 19 -14.49 -16.57 14.68
CA ALA A 19 -14.93 -17.40 13.57
C ALA A 19 -14.36 -18.82 13.72
N GLY A 20 -15.15 -19.82 13.32
CA GLY A 20 -14.84 -21.24 13.46
C GLY A 20 -16.08 -22.03 13.84
N ASP A 21 -15.87 -23.24 14.33
CA ASP A 21 -16.91 -24.09 14.90
C ASP A 21 -17.26 -23.63 16.32
N VAL A 22 -18.14 -22.63 16.42
CA VAL A 22 -18.55 -22.03 17.69
C VAL A 22 -20.07 -21.82 17.74
N ASN A 23 -20.65 -21.96 18.93
CA ASN A 23 -22.03 -21.57 19.17
C ASN A 23 -22.11 -20.05 19.43
N HIS A 24 -22.96 -19.37 18.66
CA HIS A 24 -23.13 -17.91 18.74
C HIS A 24 -23.52 -17.44 20.15
N ASP A 25 -24.56 -18.04 20.74
CA ASP A 25 -25.12 -17.62 22.02
C ASP A 25 -24.12 -17.85 23.17
N ASP A 26 -23.36 -18.94 23.11
CA ASP A 26 -22.32 -19.25 24.09
C ASP A 26 -21.17 -18.23 24.05
N ILE A 27 -20.72 -17.86 22.85
CA ILE A 27 -19.66 -16.85 22.67
C ILE A 27 -20.11 -15.48 23.16
N PHE A 28 -21.31 -15.05 22.79
CA PHE A 28 -21.86 -13.77 23.24
C PHE A 28 -22.04 -13.74 24.76
N SER A 29 -22.53 -14.82 25.36
CA SER A 29 -22.67 -14.93 26.81
C SER A 29 -21.32 -14.81 27.51
N LYS A 30 -20.30 -15.56 27.05
CA LYS A 30 -18.93 -15.49 27.59
C LYS A 30 -18.30 -14.11 27.42
N ALA A 31 -18.45 -13.49 26.26
CA ALA A 31 -17.92 -12.15 26.02
C ALA A 31 -18.57 -11.12 26.94
N LYS A 32 -19.89 -11.21 27.13
CA LYS A 32 -20.62 -10.33 28.05
C LYS A 32 -20.15 -10.50 29.50
N GLU A 33 -19.90 -11.73 29.94
CA GLU A 33 -19.36 -12.02 31.27
C GLU A 33 -17.94 -11.47 31.43
N LEU A 34 -17.03 -11.81 30.51
CA LEU A 34 -15.61 -11.43 30.58
C LEU A 34 -15.38 -9.91 30.54
N PHE A 35 -16.22 -9.18 29.79
CA PHE A 35 -16.04 -7.74 29.56
C PHE A 35 -17.10 -6.88 30.29
N ALA A 36 -17.90 -7.44 31.19
CA ALA A 36 -19.00 -6.74 31.89
C ALA A 36 -18.56 -5.45 32.60
N ASP A 37 -17.37 -5.48 33.19
CA ASP A 37 -16.82 -4.37 33.97
C ASP A 37 -16.04 -3.36 33.13
N TRP A 38 -15.79 -3.65 31.84
CA TRP A 38 -15.09 -2.74 30.96
C TRP A 38 -16.04 -1.65 30.45
N LYS A 39 -15.88 -0.44 30.98
CA LYS A 39 -16.78 0.69 30.68
C LYS A 39 -16.39 1.41 29.37
N PRO A 40 -17.38 1.82 28.54
CA PRO A 40 -17.12 2.69 27.39
C PRO A 40 -16.59 4.05 27.85
N SER A 41 -15.93 4.77 26.95
CA SER A 41 -15.62 6.18 27.22
C SER A 41 -16.92 6.98 27.32
N ASP A 42 -16.92 7.99 28.18
CA ASP A 42 -17.98 9.00 28.32
C ASP A 42 -17.80 10.20 27.37
N PHE A 43 -16.76 10.17 26.53
CA PHE A 43 -16.43 11.16 25.51
C PHE A 43 -16.18 10.51 24.15
N ASN A 44 -16.26 11.30 23.08
CA ASN A 44 -15.79 10.88 21.76
C ASN A 44 -14.25 10.81 21.75
N ILE A 45 -13.72 9.60 21.60
CA ILE A 45 -12.29 9.29 21.70
C ILE A 45 -11.46 10.09 20.69
N PHE A 46 -11.93 10.21 19.45
CA PHE A 46 -11.19 10.87 18.38
C PHE A 46 -11.37 12.39 18.36
N GLU A 47 -12.36 12.94 19.08
CA GLU A 47 -12.45 14.39 19.35
C GLU A 47 -11.51 14.81 20.48
N LYS A 48 -11.48 14.04 21.58
CA LYS A 48 -10.59 14.32 22.72
C LYS A 48 -9.13 14.04 22.40
N TYR A 49 -8.87 12.97 21.64
CA TYR A 49 -7.55 12.54 21.24
C TYR A 49 -7.51 12.39 19.71
N PRO A 50 -7.45 13.51 18.97
CA PRO A 50 -7.38 13.46 17.52
C PRO A 50 -6.08 12.80 17.08
N ILE A 51 -6.18 11.94 16.07
CA ILE A 51 -5.00 11.39 15.38
C ILE A 51 -4.47 12.50 14.47
N PRO A 52 -3.21 12.93 14.62
CA PRO A 52 -2.64 13.97 13.78
C PRO A 52 -2.66 13.61 12.30
N GLU A 53 -2.97 14.58 11.45
CA GLU A 53 -2.82 14.44 10.01
C GLU A 53 -1.35 14.34 9.61
N PHE A 54 -1.08 13.58 8.55
CA PHE A 54 0.24 13.54 7.95
C PHE A 54 0.51 14.87 7.24
N SER A 55 1.61 15.52 7.60
CA SER A 55 2.04 16.72 6.89
C SER A 55 2.38 16.36 5.44
N PRO A 56 1.90 17.12 4.44
CA PRO A 56 2.27 16.86 3.04
C PRO A 56 3.78 16.88 2.86
N LEU A 57 4.29 15.99 2.01
CA LEU A 57 5.66 16.08 1.53
C LEU A 57 5.83 17.41 0.78
N LYS A 58 6.88 18.16 1.10
CA LYS A 58 7.14 19.48 0.49
C LYS A 58 8.00 19.39 -0.76
N GLU A 59 8.91 18.42 -0.77
CA GLU A 59 9.87 18.18 -1.85
C GLU A 59 10.23 16.70 -1.90
N SER A 60 10.81 16.27 -3.02
CA SER A 60 11.37 14.94 -3.14
C SER A 60 12.71 14.88 -2.41
N THR A 61 12.94 13.83 -1.63
CA THR A 61 14.19 13.61 -0.92
C THR A 61 14.75 12.24 -1.27
N SER A 62 16.08 12.13 -1.32
CA SER A 62 16.75 10.85 -1.50
C SER A 62 17.84 10.65 -0.45
N PHE A 63 18.03 9.42 0.03
CA PHE A 63 19.06 9.10 1.00
C PHE A 63 19.65 7.70 0.79
N ILE A 64 20.85 7.49 1.33
CA ILE A 64 21.54 6.19 1.32
C ILE A 64 21.37 5.54 2.70
N THR A 65 21.09 4.24 2.71
CA THR A 65 21.21 3.41 3.90
C THR A 65 22.21 2.30 3.64
N GLU A 66 23.07 2.00 4.61
CA GLU A 66 24.09 0.97 4.49
C GLU A 66 23.75 -0.24 5.37
N ASN A 67 23.88 -1.43 4.79
CA ASN A 67 23.75 -2.70 5.50
C ASN A 67 24.73 -3.72 4.92
N ALA A 68 25.64 -4.24 5.73
CA ALA A 68 26.65 -5.20 5.32
C ALA A 68 26.06 -6.52 4.77
N ASN A 69 24.80 -6.83 5.11
CA ASN A 69 24.11 -8.01 4.59
C ASN A 69 23.47 -7.79 3.22
N ALA A 70 23.41 -6.56 2.71
CA ALA A 70 22.87 -6.27 1.39
C ALA A 70 23.75 -6.90 0.31
N LYS A 71 23.17 -7.78 -0.50
CA LYS A 71 23.86 -8.47 -1.61
C LYS A 71 23.63 -7.80 -2.96
N THR A 72 22.59 -6.97 -3.05
CA THR A 72 22.23 -6.19 -4.23
C THR A 72 21.81 -4.80 -3.77
N PRO A 73 21.93 -3.77 -4.63
CA PRO A 73 21.27 -2.50 -4.38
C PRO A 73 19.75 -2.72 -4.30
N ILE A 74 19.08 -1.96 -3.44
CA ILE A 74 17.62 -1.91 -3.37
C ILE A 74 17.20 -0.45 -3.32
N ILE A 75 16.28 -0.07 -4.19
CA ILE A 75 15.64 1.24 -4.19
C ILE A 75 14.22 1.06 -3.65
N MET A 76 13.91 1.82 -2.60
CA MET A 76 12.56 1.95 -2.07
C MET A 76 12.11 3.39 -2.23
N ALA A 77 11.00 3.61 -2.91
CA ALA A 77 10.42 4.94 -3.07
C ALA A 77 9.00 4.95 -2.50
N SER A 78 8.61 6.04 -1.83
CA SER A 78 7.28 6.20 -1.27
C SER A 78 6.70 7.58 -1.60
N LEU A 79 5.42 7.59 -1.96
CA LEU A 79 4.60 8.79 -2.18
C LEU A 79 3.37 8.75 -1.26
N HIS A 80 2.79 9.92 -1.00
CA HIS A 80 1.48 10.01 -0.37
C HIS A 80 0.39 9.63 -1.38
N GLY A 81 -0.41 8.61 -1.05
CA GLY A 81 -1.56 8.15 -1.83
C GLY A 81 -2.90 8.54 -1.21
N PRO A 82 -4.01 8.00 -1.76
CA PRO A 82 -5.36 8.26 -1.25
C PRO A 82 -5.58 7.63 0.13
N ASP A 83 -6.59 8.12 0.83
CA ASP A 83 -7.07 7.59 2.11
C ASP A 83 -8.57 7.32 2.07
N THR A 84 -9.05 6.49 3.00
CA THR A 84 -10.46 6.05 3.01
C THR A 84 -11.41 7.06 3.64
N ARG A 85 -10.94 8.24 4.08
CA ARG A 85 -11.78 9.31 4.63
C ARG A 85 -12.13 10.33 3.56
N ASN A 86 -11.20 10.59 2.64
CA ASN A 86 -11.24 11.73 1.75
C ASN A 86 -11.31 11.33 0.26
N ASP A 87 -10.83 10.14 -0.13
CA ASP A 87 -10.82 9.72 -1.54
C ASP A 87 -10.91 8.21 -1.72
N ILE A 88 -12.06 7.65 -1.32
CA ILE A 88 -12.38 6.23 -1.47
C ILE A 88 -12.28 5.75 -2.94
N PRO A 89 -12.82 6.46 -3.95
CA PRO A 89 -12.73 5.97 -5.34
C PRO A 89 -11.28 5.77 -5.83
N ALA A 90 -10.36 6.67 -5.43
CA ALA A 90 -8.97 6.54 -5.81
C ALA A 90 -8.24 5.36 -5.14
N THR A 91 -8.72 4.85 -3.99
CA THR A 91 -8.12 3.65 -3.36
C THR A 91 -8.32 2.41 -4.24
N TYR A 92 -9.51 2.24 -4.83
CA TYR A 92 -9.77 1.15 -5.78
C TYR A 92 -8.95 1.29 -7.06
N ALA A 93 -8.84 2.52 -7.58
CA ALA A 93 -8.02 2.81 -8.76
C ALA A 93 -6.54 2.50 -8.51
N ALA A 94 -6.03 2.81 -7.31
CA ALA A 94 -4.67 2.51 -6.90
C ALA A 94 -4.40 0.99 -6.89
N ASP A 95 -5.27 0.20 -6.26
CA ASP A 95 -5.15 -1.26 -6.22
C ASP A 95 -5.19 -1.86 -7.63
N VAL A 96 -6.18 -1.49 -8.45
CA VAL A 96 -6.30 -2.00 -9.83
C VAL A 96 -5.06 -1.65 -10.64
N PHE A 97 -4.57 -0.41 -10.54
CA PHE A 97 -3.38 0.02 -11.26
C PHE A 97 -2.12 -0.75 -10.83
N SER A 98 -1.92 -0.96 -9.54
CA SER A 98 -0.83 -1.79 -9.02
C SER A 98 -0.86 -3.21 -9.60
N TYR A 99 -2.04 -3.81 -9.71
CA TYR A 99 -2.18 -5.15 -10.31
C TYR A 99 -1.91 -5.15 -11.81
N ILE A 100 -2.30 -4.11 -12.55
CA ILE A 100 -1.92 -3.94 -13.96
C ILE A 100 -0.40 -3.97 -14.11
N LEU A 101 0.33 -3.20 -13.30
CA LEU A 101 1.78 -3.13 -13.37
C LEU A 101 2.45 -4.47 -13.01
N SER A 102 1.87 -5.24 -12.09
CA SER A 102 2.41 -6.53 -11.64
C SER A 102 2.27 -7.69 -12.64
N GLN A 103 1.43 -7.54 -13.66
CA GLN A 103 1.19 -8.60 -14.63
C GLN A 103 2.46 -8.90 -15.44
N LYS A 104 2.73 -10.19 -15.70
CA LYS A 104 3.84 -10.61 -16.59
C LYS A 104 3.74 -10.03 -18.01
N SER A 105 2.51 -9.78 -18.47
CA SER A 105 2.26 -9.18 -19.78
C SER A 105 2.48 -7.66 -19.80
N SER A 106 2.57 -7.01 -18.63
CA SER A 106 2.64 -5.55 -18.50
C SER A 106 3.89 -4.98 -19.14
N ARG A 107 3.75 -3.78 -19.70
CA ARG A 107 4.87 -3.04 -20.26
C ARG A 107 5.95 -2.80 -19.21
N PHE A 108 5.54 -2.46 -17.99
CA PHE A 108 6.43 -2.23 -16.85
C PHE A 108 7.27 -3.46 -16.52
N GLN A 109 6.63 -4.63 -16.38
CA GLN A 109 7.33 -5.87 -16.05
C GLN A 109 8.33 -6.28 -17.15
N LYS A 110 7.91 -6.18 -18.42
CA LYS A 110 8.76 -6.53 -19.57
C LYS A 110 9.98 -5.62 -19.68
N GLU A 111 9.78 -4.30 -19.59
CA GLU A 111 10.85 -3.32 -19.79
C GLU A 111 11.77 -3.19 -18.57
N MET A 112 11.28 -3.45 -17.35
CA MET A 112 12.10 -3.40 -16.14
C MET A 112 12.79 -4.72 -15.84
N VAL A 113 12.07 -5.84 -15.89
CA VAL A 113 12.58 -7.13 -15.40
C VAL A 113 13.00 -8.04 -16.54
N ASP A 114 12.13 -8.28 -17.53
CA ASP A 114 12.45 -9.23 -18.61
C ASP A 114 13.61 -8.71 -19.50
N ALA A 115 13.76 -7.39 -19.62
CA ALA A 115 14.89 -6.73 -20.28
C ALA A 115 16.19 -6.70 -19.43
N GLY A 116 16.15 -7.16 -18.18
CA GLY A 116 17.31 -7.29 -17.31
C GLY A 116 17.82 -5.98 -16.68
N LEU A 117 17.00 -4.92 -16.63
CA LEU A 117 17.33 -3.68 -15.89
C LEU A 117 17.25 -3.91 -14.37
N ALA A 118 16.30 -4.72 -13.93
CA ALA A 118 16.07 -5.07 -12.54
C ALA A 118 15.74 -6.55 -12.37
N PHE A 119 16.08 -7.10 -11.21
CA PHE A 119 15.63 -8.44 -10.80
C PHE A 119 14.18 -8.42 -10.31
N GLN A 120 13.74 -7.27 -9.78
CA GLN A 120 12.39 -7.07 -9.28
C GLN A 120 12.01 -5.60 -9.42
N ALA A 121 10.80 -5.32 -9.90
CA ALA A 121 10.21 -4.00 -9.94
C ALA A 121 8.73 -4.12 -9.56
N GLN A 122 8.32 -3.47 -8.48
CA GLN A 122 6.97 -3.54 -7.95
C GLN A 122 6.46 -2.16 -7.56
N VAL A 123 5.18 -1.93 -7.78
CA VAL A 123 4.46 -0.73 -7.38
C VAL A 123 3.21 -1.16 -6.65
N GLY A 124 3.08 -0.77 -5.38
CA GLY A 124 1.97 -1.12 -4.51
C GLY A 124 1.33 0.12 -3.91
N TYR A 125 0.12 -0.07 -3.40
CA TYR A 125 -0.58 0.90 -2.57
C TYR A 125 -1.08 0.17 -1.32
N GLN A 126 -1.01 0.84 -0.17
CA GLN A 126 -1.59 0.32 1.07
C GLN A 126 -2.79 1.17 1.47
N THR A 127 -3.96 0.54 1.54
CA THR A 127 -5.17 1.20 2.01
C THR A 127 -5.06 1.52 3.50
N CYS A 128 -5.25 2.79 3.83
CA CYS A 128 -5.19 3.31 5.20
C CYS A 128 -6.30 4.34 5.42
N LYS A 129 -6.70 4.48 6.69
CA LYS A 129 -7.71 5.48 7.11
C LYS A 129 -7.20 6.90 6.93
N TYR A 130 -5.91 7.08 7.17
CA TYR A 130 -5.15 8.28 6.85
C TYR A 130 -4.29 7.98 5.62
N VAL A 131 -3.46 8.95 5.20
CA VAL A 131 -2.63 8.87 3.98
C VAL A 131 -2.03 7.47 3.76
N GLY A 132 -2.54 6.75 2.75
CA GLY A 132 -2.05 5.44 2.35
C GLY A 132 -0.81 5.58 1.47
N PRO A 133 0.31 4.92 1.77
CA PRO A 133 1.53 5.07 0.98
C PRO A 133 1.40 4.36 -0.37
N ILE A 134 1.84 5.04 -1.43
CA ILE A 134 2.19 4.41 -2.71
C ILE A 134 3.66 4.02 -2.58
N GLN A 135 3.98 2.75 -2.78
CA GLN A 135 5.30 2.19 -2.56
C GLN A 135 5.86 1.63 -3.87
N ILE A 136 7.12 1.94 -4.13
CA ILE A 136 7.87 1.40 -5.25
C ILE A 136 9.04 0.62 -4.65
N PHE A 137 9.16 -0.65 -5.04
CA PHE A 137 10.26 -1.51 -4.65
C PHE A 137 10.99 -1.99 -5.90
N LEU A 138 12.26 -1.63 -6.00
CA LEU A 138 13.10 -1.90 -7.16
C LEU A 138 14.41 -2.54 -6.70
N VAL A 139 14.72 -3.72 -7.23
CA VAL A 139 16.00 -4.40 -7.05
C VAL A 139 16.73 -4.34 -8.38
N PRO A 140 17.48 -3.26 -8.68
CA PRO A 140 18.12 -3.10 -9.97
C PRO A 140 19.28 -4.09 -10.15
N ASN A 141 19.63 -4.34 -11.42
CA ASN A 141 20.91 -4.95 -11.73
C ASN A 141 22.03 -4.00 -11.22
N PRO A 142 23.01 -4.49 -10.42
CA PRO A 142 24.08 -3.64 -9.89
C PRO A 142 24.85 -2.84 -10.94
N ALA A 143 24.94 -3.35 -12.18
CA ALA A 143 25.61 -2.65 -13.28
C ALA A 143 24.74 -1.57 -13.95
N LYS A 144 23.44 -1.50 -13.64
CA LYS A 144 22.45 -0.66 -14.33
C LYS A 144 21.57 0.15 -13.37
N VAL A 145 22.02 0.45 -12.16
CA VAL A 145 21.20 1.11 -11.13
C VAL A 145 20.61 2.43 -11.61
N GLN A 146 21.43 3.29 -12.22
CA GLN A 146 20.98 4.60 -12.73
C GLN A 146 20.03 4.43 -13.92
N GLU A 147 20.34 3.53 -14.85
CA GLU A 147 19.48 3.23 -16.02
C GLU A 147 18.12 2.70 -15.58
N ALA A 148 18.08 1.77 -14.62
CA ALA A 148 16.84 1.23 -14.08
C ALA A 148 16.01 2.30 -13.37
N TYR A 149 16.65 3.19 -12.61
CA TYR A 149 15.93 4.29 -11.95
C TYR A 149 15.39 5.31 -12.95
N ALA A 150 16.18 5.71 -13.95
CA ALA A 150 15.72 6.58 -15.02
C ALA A 150 14.55 5.96 -15.79
N LYS A 151 14.61 4.65 -16.07
CA LYS A 151 13.52 3.92 -16.74
C LYS A 151 12.25 3.84 -15.88
N LEU A 152 12.39 3.66 -14.57
CA LEU A 152 11.26 3.79 -13.63
C LEU A 152 10.62 5.18 -13.73
N LYS A 153 11.41 6.26 -13.71
CA LYS A 153 10.91 7.64 -13.84
C LYS A 153 10.22 7.89 -15.17
N GLU A 154 10.73 7.32 -16.26
CA GLU A 154 10.08 7.33 -17.58
C GLU A 154 8.72 6.63 -17.53
N HIS A 155 8.64 5.43 -16.95
CA HIS A 155 7.34 4.76 -16.79
C HIS A 155 6.36 5.59 -15.97
N MET A 156 6.81 6.15 -14.84
CA MET A 156 5.97 7.00 -13.99
C MET A 156 5.37 8.18 -14.76
N SER A 157 6.10 8.79 -15.70
CA SER A 157 5.58 9.92 -16.48
C SER A 157 4.59 9.50 -17.57
N LEU A 158 4.58 8.21 -17.94
CA LEU A 158 3.70 7.64 -18.96
C LEU A 158 2.45 6.95 -18.39
N TRP A 159 2.36 6.77 -17.06
CA TRP A 159 1.26 6.02 -16.44
C TRP A 159 -0.14 6.62 -16.65
N ASN A 160 -0.23 7.88 -17.05
CA ASN A 160 -1.49 8.53 -17.38
C ASN A 160 -1.80 8.55 -18.88
N THR A 161 -0.99 7.92 -19.74
CA THR A 161 -1.27 7.85 -21.18
C THR A 161 -2.32 6.79 -21.48
N ASP A 162 -3.10 7.03 -22.54
CA ASP A 162 -4.23 6.16 -22.88
C ASP A 162 -3.79 4.74 -23.29
N ASP A 163 -2.59 4.62 -23.85
CA ASP A 163 -2.03 3.39 -24.43
C ASP A 163 -1.08 2.62 -23.50
N TYR A 164 -0.86 3.07 -22.26
CA TYR A 164 0.12 2.44 -21.36
C TYR A 164 -0.24 0.99 -21.00
N PHE A 165 -1.54 0.69 -20.89
CA PHE A 165 -2.07 -0.64 -20.63
C PHE A 165 -3.32 -0.92 -21.48
N THR A 166 -3.59 -2.19 -21.80
CA THR A 166 -4.77 -2.57 -22.60
C THR A 166 -6.01 -2.78 -21.74
N ASP A 167 -7.20 -2.80 -22.34
CA ASP A 167 -8.44 -3.10 -21.63
C ASP A 167 -8.44 -4.55 -21.07
N GLU A 168 -7.78 -5.47 -21.77
CA GLU A 168 -7.56 -6.84 -21.28
C GLU A 168 -6.74 -6.84 -19.98
N GLN A 169 -5.70 -6.02 -19.89
CA GLN A 169 -4.89 -5.90 -18.67
C GLN A 169 -5.70 -5.29 -17.52
N LEU A 170 -6.55 -4.31 -17.81
CA LEU A 170 -7.48 -3.73 -16.83
C LEU A 170 -8.43 -4.79 -16.27
N GLU A 171 -9.11 -5.53 -17.14
CA GLU A 171 -10.05 -6.58 -16.71
C GLU A 171 -9.34 -7.75 -16.01
N THR A 172 -8.13 -8.10 -16.46
CA THR A 172 -7.30 -9.10 -15.79
C THR A 172 -6.94 -8.67 -14.37
N ALA A 173 -6.54 -7.41 -14.16
CA ALA A 173 -6.25 -6.89 -12.83
C ALA A 173 -7.46 -6.97 -11.90
N LYS A 174 -8.64 -6.58 -12.39
CA LYS A 174 -9.89 -6.68 -11.62
C LYS A 174 -10.21 -8.12 -11.20
N ASN A 175 -10.03 -9.06 -12.12
CA ASN A 175 -10.25 -10.48 -11.84
C ASN A 175 -9.24 -11.04 -10.84
N MET A 176 -7.96 -10.69 -10.98
CA MET A 176 -6.91 -11.09 -10.03
C MET A 176 -7.24 -10.64 -8.60
N LEU A 177 -7.61 -9.37 -8.43
CA LEU A 177 -8.01 -8.81 -7.14
C LEU A 177 -9.24 -9.52 -6.56
N ALA A 178 -10.24 -9.82 -7.39
CA ALA A 178 -11.44 -10.53 -6.94
C ALA A 178 -11.17 -11.98 -6.52
N ILE A 179 -10.27 -12.67 -7.23
CA ILE A 179 -9.83 -14.03 -6.88
C ILE A 179 -9.06 -14.01 -5.55
N GLU A 180 -8.15 -13.06 -5.37
CA GLU A 180 -7.35 -12.95 -4.14
C GLU A 180 -8.23 -12.71 -2.91
N GLN A 181 -9.16 -11.76 -2.99
CA GLN A 181 -10.13 -11.52 -1.91
C GLN A 181 -11.00 -12.74 -1.61
N THR A 182 -11.31 -13.56 -2.63
CA THR A 182 -12.08 -14.79 -2.42
C THR A 182 -11.23 -15.82 -1.68
N LYS A 183 -9.97 -16.02 -2.09
CA LYS A 183 -9.03 -16.93 -1.43
C LYS A 183 -8.76 -16.53 0.02
N ASP A 184 -8.60 -15.24 0.29
CA ASP A 184 -8.39 -14.72 1.65
C ASP A 184 -9.56 -15.05 2.60
N ARG A 185 -10.76 -15.25 2.06
CA ARG A 185 -11.97 -15.61 2.81
C ARG A 185 -12.11 -17.11 3.05
N GLU A 186 -11.35 -17.96 2.37
CA GLU A 186 -11.45 -19.43 2.50
C GLU A 186 -10.92 -19.94 3.84
N SER A 187 -9.94 -19.24 4.41
CA SER A 187 -9.38 -19.56 5.72
C SER A 187 -10.06 -18.74 6.80
N THR A 188 -10.58 -19.40 7.84
CA THR A 188 -11.24 -18.75 8.97
C THR A 188 -10.33 -17.74 9.68
N SER A 189 -9.05 -18.07 9.87
CA SER A 189 -8.09 -17.16 10.52
C SER A 189 -7.78 -15.94 9.64
N SER A 190 -7.63 -16.15 8.33
CA SER A 190 -7.43 -15.08 7.36
C SER A 190 -8.65 -14.17 7.29
N TYR A 191 -9.86 -14.74 7.29
CA TYR A 191 -11.10 -13.96 7.26
C TYR A 191 -11.25 -13.05 8.48
N VAL A 192 -11.00 -13.56 9.68
CA VAL A 192 -11.04 -12.76 10.93
C VAL A 192 -10.04 -11.62 10.85
N HIS A 193 -8.80 -11.91 10.43
CA HIS A 193 -7.77 -10.89 10.28
C HIS A 193 -8.20 -9.82 9.26
N SER A 194 -8.68 -10.22 8.08
CA SER A 194 -9.15 -9.31 7.03
C SER A 194 -10.27 -8.40 7.51
N VAL A 195 -11.29 -8.93 8.17
CA VAL A 195 -12.41 -8.13 8.71
C VAL A 195 -11.90 -7.11 9.73
N THR A 196 -11.06 -7.52 10.67
CA THR A 196 -10.50 -6.60 11.68
C THR A 196 -9.59 -5.54 11.07
N TYR A 197 -8.79 -5.91 10.07
CA TYR A 197 -7.94 -4.97 9.32
C TYR A 197 -8.79 -3.90 8.61
N TRP A 198 -9.83 -4.31 7.89
CA TRP A 198 -10.69 -3.36 7.16
C TRP A 198 -11.51 -2.48 8.08
N TRP A 199 -11.97 -2.99 9.22
CA TRP A 199 -12.62 -2.16 10.24
C TRP A 199 -11.69 -1.05 10.77
N ALA A 200 -10.39 -1.37 10.95
CA ALA A 200 -9.41 -0.40 11.45
C ALA A 200 -8.93 0.57 10.36
N SER A 201 -8.71 0.08 9.14
CA SER A 201 -8.12 0.84 8.03
C SER A 201 -9.15 1.57 7.17
N ALA A 202 -10.42 1.17 7.20
CA ALA A 202 -11.48 1.71 6.36
C ALA A 202 -12.83 1.64 7.09
N SER A 203 -13.74 0.78 6.60
CA SER A 203 -15.00 0.40 7.23
C SER A 203 -15.38 -1.02 6.80
N ILE A 204 -16.33 -1.63 7.51
CA ILE A 204 -16.91 -2.92 7.09
C ILE A 204 -17.67 -2.78 5.76
N ASP A 205 -18.31 -1.63 5.53
CA ASP A 205 -19.01 -1.35 4.27
C ASP A 205 -18.03 -1.27 3.09
N TYR A 206 -16.85 -0.66 3.29
CA TYR A 206 -15.79 -0.66 2.29
C TYR A 206 -15.41 -2.10 1.92
N TYR A 207 -15.18 -2.97 2.91
CA TYR A 207 -14.81 -4.36 2.68
C TYR A 207 -15.91 -5.19 1.98
N THR A 208 -17.16 -5.04 2.42
CA THR A 208 -18.28 -5.84 1.88
C THR A 208 -18.64 -5.43 0.46
N THR A 209 -18.45 -4.16 0.09
CA THR A 209 -18.71 -3.65 -1.26
C THR A 209 -17.46 -3.52 -2.14
N TYR A 210 -16.29 -3.90 -1.63
CA TYR A 210 -14.98 -3.72 -2.28
C TYR A 210 -14.98 -4.26 -3.72
N ILE A 211 -15.40 -5.52 -3.91
CA ILE A 211 -15.39 -6.18 -5.22
C ILE A 211 -16.33 -5.49 -6.22
N ASP A 212 -17.49 -5.04 -5.78
CA ASP A 212 -18.46 -4.38 -6.65
C ASP A 212 -17.96 -3.00 -7.10
N ASN A 213 -17.26 -2.28 -6.23
CA ASN A 213 -16.66 -0.99 -6.57
C ASN A 213 -15.42 -1.15 -7.44
N LEU A 214 -14.60 -2.16 -7.16
CA LEU A 214 -13.39 -2.48 -7.91
C LEU A 214 -13.71 -2.81 -9.38
N LYS A 215 -14.79 -3.57 -9.63
CA LYS A 215 -15.24 -3.87 -11.00
C LYS A 215 -15.62 -2.64 -11.82
N LYS A 216 -16.06 -1.56 -11.15
CA LYS A 216 -16.47 -0.31 -11.79
C LYS A 216 -15.30 0.59 -12.18
N VAL A 217 -14.08 0.32 -11.66
CA VAL A 217 -12.90 1.13 -11.95
C VAL A 217 -12.68 1.23 -13.47
N SER A 218 -12.63 2.45 -13.97
CA SER A 218 -12.36 2.75 -15.36
C SER A 218 -10.91 3.17 -15.57
N ARG A 219 -10.48 3.19 -16.84
CA ARG A 219 -9.19 3.79 -17.24
C ARG A 219 -9.08 5.25 -16.80
N GLU A 220 -10.18 5.99 -16.87
CA GLU A 220 -10.20 7.40 -16.48
C GLU A 220 -10.02 7.57 -14.96
N ASP A 221 -10.60 6.69 -14.14
CA ASP A 221 -10.36 6.69 -12.69
C ASP A 221 -8.88 6.45 -12.36
N ILE A 222 -8.23 5.53 -13.09
CA ILE A 222 -6.79 5.26 -12.95
C ILE A 222 -5.97 6.48 -13.38
N LYS A 223 -6.30 7.13 -14.50
CA LYS A 223 -5.63 8.36 -14.94
C LYS A 223 -5.78 9.47 -13.91
N ASN A 224 -6.97 9.65 -13.35
CA ASN A 224 -7.24 10.62 -12.29
C ASN A 224 -6.41 10.33 -11.04
N TYR A 225 -6.33 9.07 -10.61
CA TYR A 225 -5.46 8.63 -9.52
C TYR A 225 -3.98 8.94 -9.80
N VAL A 226 -3.45 8.54 -10.96
CA VAL A 226 -2.06 8.76 -11.35
C VAL A 226 -1.72 10.25 -11.40
N ASN A 227 -2.59 11.07 -12.00
CA ASN A 227 -2.42 12.53 -12.06
C ASN A 227 -2.46 13.18 -10.66
N LYS A 228 -3.36 12.69 -9.79
CA LYS A 228 -3.58 13.27 -8.47
C LYS A 228 -2.52 12.86 -7.46
N TYR A 229 -1.94 11.66 -7.55
CA TYR A 229 -1.09 11.10 -6.50
C TYR A 229 0.34 10.73 -6.94
N ILE A 230 0.63 10.68 -8.24
CA ILE A 230 1.95 10.22 -8.73
C ILE A 230 2.64 11.29 -9.58
N ILE A 231 1.97 11.82 -10.60
CA ILE A 231 2.57 12.76 -11.54
C ILE A 231 2.94 14.06 -10.82
N ASN A 232 4.21 14.45 -10.96
CA ASN A 232 4.79 15.65 -10.35
C ASN A 232 4.57 15.72 -8.82
N LYS A 233 4.41 14.55 -8.16
CA LYS A 233 4.29 14.49 -6.72
C LYS A 233 5.65 14.25 -6.05
N PRO A 234 5.89 14.88 -4.89
CA PRO A 234 7.08 14.65 -4.11
C PRO A 234 7.17 13.18 -3.68
N MET A 235 8.38 12.63 -3.72
CA MET A 235 8.67 11.23 -3.43
C MET A 235 9.90 11.14 -2.55
N VAL A 236 9.84 10.25 -1.54
CA VAL A 236 10.98 9.94 -0.68
C VAL A 236 11.62 8.66 -1.19
N THR A 237 12.92 8.68 -1.51
CA THR A 237 13.64 7.56 -2.12
C THR A 237 14.82 7.13 -1.26
N GLY A 238 14.80 5.90 -0.76
CA GLY A 238 15.93 5.27 -0.08
C GLY A 238 16.69 4.34 -1.02
N LEU A 239 18.01 4.44 -1.05
CA LEU A 239 18.91 3.50 -1.71
C LEU A 239 19.67 2.70 -0.64
N LEU A 240 19.37 1.41 -0.54
CA LEU A 240 20.07 0.47 0.33
C LEU A 240 21.25 -0.15 -0.40
N LEU A 241 22.42 -0.10 0.22
CA LEU A 241 23.68 -0.66 -0.28
C LEU A 241 24.44 -1.38 0.83
N SER A 242 25.43 -2.20 0.48
CA SER A 242 26.50 -2.54 1.41
C SER A 242 27.58 -1.46 1.36
N PRO A 243 28.42 -1.33 2.41
CA PRO A 243 29.56 -0.42 2.39
C PRO A 243 30.48 -0.66 1.17
N GLU A 244 30.71 -1.92 0.82
CA GLU A 244 31.53 -2.30 -0.33
C GLU A 244 30.92 -1.82 -1.65
N MET A 245 29.61 -2.02 -1.85
CA MET A 245 28.92 -1.54 -3.06
C MET A 245 28.97 -0.03 -3.17
N LYS A 246 28.74 0.68 -2.06
CA LYS A 246 28.81 2.15 -2.02
C LYS A 246 30.18 2.65 -2.47
N THR A 247 31.26 2.03 -1.96
CA THR A 247 32.63 2.37 -2.36
C THR A 247 32.92 2.01 -3.81
N GLN A 248 32.57 0.80 -4.25
CA GLN A 248 32.81 0.33 -5.62
C GLN A 248 32.07 1.15 -6.68
N MET A 249 30.84 1.57 -6.37
CA MET A 249 29.99 2.38 -7.24
C MET A 249 30.27 3.89 -7.11
N GLY A 250 31.14 4.30 -6.19
CA GLY A 250 31.51 5.71 -5.99
C GLY A 250 30.34 6.60 -5.50
N ILE A 251 29.39 6.03 -4.75
CA ILE A 251 28.15 6.73 -4.39
C ILE A 251 28.37 7.53 -3.10
N THR A 252 28.37 8.85 -3.23
CA THR A 252 28.50 9.78 -2.09
C THR A 252 27.16 10.38 -1.66
N ASP A 253 26.23 10.55 -2.60
CA ASP A 253 24.90 11.12 -2.38
C ASP A 253 23.85 10.45 -3.28
N ALA A 254 22.71 10.08 -2.70
CA ALA A 254 21.65 9.39 -3.45
C ALA A 254 21.00 10.30 -4.49
N SER A 255 20.79 11.58 -4.18
CA SER A 255 20.09 12.52 -5.08
C SER A 255 20.88 12.80 -6.35
N SER A 256 22.20 12.88 -6.25
CA SER A 256 23.09 13.09 -7.38
C SER A 256 23.30 11.83 -8.21
N TYR A 257 23.23 10.65 -7.58
CA TYR A 257 23.38 9.36 -8.23
C TYR A 257 22.10 8.90 -8.95
N LEU A 258 20.93 9.09 -8.33
CA LEU A 258 19.61 8.73 -8.85
C LEU A 258 18.96 9.93 -9.56
N LYS A 259 19.52 10.33 -10.71
CA LYS A 259 18.95 11.38 -11.58
C LYS A 259 18.07 10.80 -12.67
#